data_AF-A0A1Q8RA30-F1
#
_entry.id   AF-A0A1Q8RA30-F1
#
_cell.length_a   1.000
_cell.length_b   1.000
_cell.length_c   1.000
_cell.angle_alpha   90.00
_cell.angle_beta   90.00
_cell.angle_gamma   90.00
#
_symmetry.space_group_name_H-M   'P 1'
#
loop_
_entity.id
_entity.type
_entity.pdbx_description
1 polymer ?
#
loop_
_entity_poly.entity_id
_entity_poly.type
_entity_poly.pdbx_seq_one_letter_code
_entity_poly.pdbx_strand_id
1 'polypeptide(L)'
;MITRARSTPSTKGSSKDLYDDEDEDDNGSVIDTDDDSEFEDLLSEDSERPQDYSRSPSDVYCSSALEDLVLRLLFFLMTEEFEDGQSKSALLVYFTGVLGLTPDGSGFRRPGNFTKKLSAFIYCARLVVVEVLLPRTGHDYVGYPARPRHGQLDKLSLVRREKMCLASQAPVGELLSLRAYGRALSQSDGASFRFNWVNNAQTLCWDDVSGNHARLAPTHYLRG
;
A
#
# COMPACT_ATOMS: atom_id res chain seq x y z
N MET A 1 72.93 -12.42 6.41
CA MET A 1 73.43 -12.92 5.10
C MET A 1 72.28 -13.65 4.43
N ILE A 2 71.65 -13.05 3.40
CA ILE A 2 71.76 -13.43 1.96
C ILE A 2 71.03 -14.77 1.69
N THR A 3 70.05 -14.99 0.81
CA THR A 3 69.26 -14.25 -0.20
C THR A 3 68.21 -15.25 -0.80
N ARG A 4 67.20 -14.72 -1.53
CA ARG A 4 66.54 -15.24 -2.77
C ARG A 4 65.04 -15.55 -2.59
N ALA A 5 64.09 -14.74 -3.10
CA ALA A 5 63.57 -14.62 -4.50
C ALA A 5 62.97 -15.96 -5.03
N ARG A 6 61.86 -16.07 -5.77
CA ARG A 6 60.88 -15.19 -6.44
C ARG A 6 59.72 -16.09 -6.95
N SER A 7 58.51 -15.53 -7.04
CA SER A 7 57.44 -15.74 -8.05
C SER A 7 56.91 -17.15 -8.44
N THR A 8 55.61 -17.34 -8.11
CA THR A 8 54.42 -17.77 -8.91
C THR A 8 54.48 -18.94 -9.91
N PRO A 9 53.30 -19.53 -10.14
CA PRO A 9 52.77 -19.55 -11.50
C PRO A 9 51.36 -18.94 -11.61
N SER A 10 51.17 -18.27 -12.75
CA SER A 10 49.91 -17.79 -13.30
C SER A 10 49.26 -18.89 -14.12
N THR A 11 47.94 -19.03 -14.08
CA THR A 11 47.19 -19.47 -15.26
C THR A 11 45.85 -18.75 -15.32
N LYS A 12 45.64 -18.11 -16.46
CA LYS A 12 44.48 -17.31 -16.88
C LYS A 12 43.27 -18.20 -17.15
N GLY A 13 42.09 -17.71 -16.82
CA GLY A 13 40.80 -18.20 -17.32
C GLY A 13 39.81 -17.04 -17.36
N SER A 14 39.67 -16.46 -18.55
CA SER A 14 38.80 -15.34 -18.88
C SER A 14 37.37 -15.84 -19.10
N SER A 15 36.38 -15.21 -18.46
CA SER A 15 34.97 -15.18 -18.92
C SER A 15 34.30 -14.03 -18.15
N LYS A 16 34.33 -12.81 -18.69
CA LYS A 16 33.28 -12.21 -19.53
C LYS A 16 31.95 -12.14 -18.80
N ASP A 17 31.74 -10.96 -18.25
CA ASP A 17 30.47 -10.37 -17.87
C ASP A 17 29.46 -10.52 -19.01
N LEU A 18 28.29 -11.06 -18.69
CA LEU A 18 27.08 -10.92 -19.49
C LEU A 18 25.98 -10.57 -18.48
N TYR A 19 25.79 -9.25 -18.36
CA TYR A 19 24.53 -8.66 -17.94
C TYR A 19 23.50 -9.01 -19.01
N ASP A 20 22.42 -9.67 -18.60
CA ASP A 20 21.24 -9.89 -19.44
C ASP A 20 20.25 -8.78 -19.05
N ASP A 21 20.40 -7.64 -19.73
CA ASP A 21 19.37 -6.62 -19.88
C ASP A 21 18.45 -7.05 -21.05
N GLU A 22 17.18 -6.64 -20.98
CA GLU A 22 16.02 -6.92 -21.87
C GLU A 22 15.03 -7.90 -21.20
N ASP A 23 13.81 -7.52 -20.82
CA ASP A 23 12.82 -6.81 -21.65
C ASP A 23 12.14 -5.61 -20.95
N GLU A 24 12.26 -4.43 -21.58
CA GLU A 24 11.30 -3.33 -21.45
C GLU A 24 10.08 -3.62 -22.31
N ASP A 25 9.02 -4.20 -21.72
CA ASP A 25 7.67 -4.10 -22.30
C ASP A 25 6.94 -2.92 -21.63
N ASP A 26 7.25 -1.72 -22.12
CA ASP A 26 6.43 -0.51 -21.95
C ASP A 26 5.14 -0.67 -22.77
N ASN A 27 4.18 -1.43 -22.22
CA ASN A 27 2.80 -1.34 -22.66
C ASN A 27 2.07 -0.37 -21.74
N GLY A 28 2.09 0.91 -22.14
CA GLY A 28 1.28 1.98 -21.56
C GLY A 28 -0.21 1.68 -21.64
N SER A 29 -0.70 0.88 -20.70
CA SER A 29 -2.11 0.74 -20.38
C SER A 29 -2.57 2.06 -19.79
N VAL A 30 -3.24 2.87 -20.60
CA VAL A 30 -4.03 4.02 -20.15
C VAL A 30 -5.05 3.48 -19.14
N ILE A 31 -4.79 3.70 -17.86
CA ILE A 31 -5.76 3.43 -16.80
C ILE A 31 -6.70 4.63 -16.85
N ASP A 32 -7.85 4.47 -17.49
CA ASP A 32 -9.00 5.34 -17.25
C ASP A 32 -9.41 5.13 -15.78
N THR A 33 -8.95 6.04 -14.92
CA THR A 33 -9.53 6.26 -13.60
C THR A 33 -10.79 7.09 -13.77
N ASP A 34 -11.88 6.45 -14.18
CA ASP A 34 -13.24 6.95 -13.99
C ASP A 34 -13.89 6.10 -12.88
N ASP A 35 -13.63 6.46 -11.63
CA ASP A 35 -14.44 6.06 -10.47
C ASP A 35 -14.19 7.05 -9.31
N ASP A 36 -14.46 8.32 -9.58
CA ASP A 36 -14.68 9.33 -8.56
C ASP A 36 -16.13 9.22 -8.10
N SER A 37 -16.42 8.52 -7.00
CA SER A 37 -17.59 8.82 -6.11
C SER A 37 -17.89 7.78 -5.03
N GLU A 38 -16.99 7.47 -4.07
CA GLU A 38 -17.42 6.89 -2.76
C GLU A 38 -16.52 7.33 -1.58
N PHE A 39 -16.03 8.57 -1.57
CA PHE A 39 -15.39 9.17 -0.38
C PHE A 39 -15.71 10.67 -0.20
N GLU A 40 -16.87 11.12 -0.68
CA GLU A 40 -17.30 12.53 -0.55
C GLU A 40 -18.53 12.72 0.36
N ASP A 41 -18.98 11.67 1.06
CA ASP A 41 -20.27 11.68 1.77
C ASP A 41 -20.15 11.78 3.31
N LEU A 42 -19.00 12.22 3.83
CA LEU A 42 -18.80 12.48 5.27
C LEU A 42 -18.32 13.91 5.59
N LEU A 43 -18.27 14.82 4.62
CA LEU A 43 -17.84 16.21 4.84
C LEU A 43 -18.85 17.29 4.40
N SER A 44 -20.10 16.91 4.17
CA SER A 44 -21.20 17.86 3.98
C SER A 44 -21.97 18.06 5.28
N GLU A 45 -21.33 18.66 6.28
CA GLU A 45 -22.05 19.41 7.32
C GLU A 45 -21.77 20.90 7.11
N ASP A 46 -22.86 21.59 6.82
CA ASP A 46 -23.00 23.01 6.58
C ASP A 46 -22.15 23.85 7.56
N SER A 47 -21.20 24.60 6.99
CA SER A 47 -20.28 25.46 7.73
C SER A 47 -21.00 26.73 8.20
N GLU A 48 -21.88 26.62 9.18
CA GLU A 48 -22.17 27.73 10.08
C GLU A 48 -20.96 27.94 11.00
N ARG A 49 -20.07 28.83 10.57
CA ARG A 49 -18.87 29.26 11.31
C ARG A 49 -19.26 29.59 12.77
N PRO A 50 -18.88 28.78 13.77
CA PRO A 50 -19.14 29.15 15.16
C PRO A 50 -18.34 30.41 15.46
N GLN A 51 -19.00 31.38 16.07
CA GLN A 51 -18.39 32.58 16.58
C GLN A 51 -17.18 32.19 17.45
N ASP A 52 -16.11 32.97 17.33
CA ASP A 52 -14.81 32.80 17.98
C ASP A 52 -14.97 32.81 19.51
N TYR A 53 -15.36 31.68 20.09
CA TYR A 53 -15.21 31.43 21.52
C TYR A 53 -13.71 31.28 21.75
N SER A 54 -13.10 32.28 22.36
CA SER A 54 -11.71 32.29 22.79
C SER A 54 -11.31 30.94 23.39
N ARG A 55 -10.65 30.09 22.60
CA ARG A 55 -10.21 28.76 23.04
C ARG A 55 -9.25 28.95 24.20
N SER A 56 -9.58 28.38 25.36
CA SER A 56 -8.73 28.51 26.54
C SER A 56 -7.33 27.98 26.23
N PRO A 57 -6.25 28.59 26.75
CA PRO A 57 -4.90 28.05 26.63
C PRO A 57 -4.81 26.57 27.04
N SER A 58 -5.62 26.16 28.03
CA SER A 58 -5.73 24.77 28.47
C SER A 58 -6.35 23.84 27.42
N ASP A 59 -7.32 24.33 26.64
CA ASP A 59 -7.97 23.53 25.59
C ASP A 59 -7.05 23.36 24.38
N VAL A 60 -6.24 24.38 24.06
CA VAL A 60 -5.22 24.29 23.00
C VAL A 60 -4.17 23.25 23.38
N TYR A 61 -3.67 23.29 24.62
CA TYR A 61 -2.69 22.33 25.12
C TYR A 61 -3.22 20.89 25.17
N CYS A 62 -4.48 20.71 25.59
CA CYS A 62 -5.13 19.40 25.60
C CYS A 62 -5.27 18.81 24.18
N SER A 63 -5.61 19.65 23.20
CA SER A 63 -5.67 19.27 21.78
C SER A 63 -4.31 18.81 21.26
N SER A 64 -3.26 19.62 21.47
CA SER A 64 -1.91 19.27 21.01
C SER A 64 -1.39 18.01 21.68
N ALA A 65 -1.70 17.81 22.96
CA ALA A 65 -1.32 16.59 23.68
C ALA A 65 -2.04 15.35 23.12
N LEU A 66 -3.33 15.47 22.78
CA LEU A 66 -4.08 14.38 22.17
C LEU A 66 -3.54 14.03 20.78
N GLU A 67 -3.28 15.04 19.94
CA GLU A 67 -2.70 14.86 18.61
C GLU A 67 -1.35 14.13 18.68
N ASP A 68 -0.48 14.57 19.58
CA ASP A 68 0.83 13.96 19.84
C ASP A 68 0.70 12.50 20.33
N LEU A 69 -0.23 12.23 21.24
CA LEU A 69 -0.50 10.88 21.75
C LEU A 69 -1.04 9.95 20.66
N VAL A 70 -1.95 10.44 19.82
CA VAL A 70 -2.49 9.70 18.68
C VAL A 70 -1.37 9.38 17.70
N LEU A 71 -0.49 10.34 17.40
CA LEU A 71 0.66 10.12 16.53
C LEU A 71 1.59 9.04 17.10
N ARG A 72 1.91 9.10 18.40
CA ARG A 72 2.74 8.10 19.08
C ARG A 72 2.10 6.71 19.08
N LEU A 73 0.78 6.63 19.28
CA LEU A 73 0.03 5.38 19.20
C LEU A 73 0.09 4.81 17.78
N LEU A 74 -0.18 5.62 16.76
CA LEU A 74 -0.12 5.18 15.36
C LEU A 74 1.29 4.70 15.01
N PHE A 75 2.32 5.42 15.42
CA PHE A 75 3.71 4.99 15.19
C PHE A 75 4.03 3.67 15.87
N PHE A 76 3.57 3.46 17.11
CA PHE A 76 3.68 2.19 17.81
C PHE A 76 3.01 1.07 17.02
N LEU A 77 1.77 1.24 16.56
CA LEU A 77 1.06 0.23 15.77
C LEU A 77 1.73 -0.10 14.44
N MET A 78 2.44 0.85 13.81
CA MET A 78 3.16 0.62 12.55
C MET A 78 4.52 -0.07 12.75
N THR A 79 5.11 0.04 13.95
CA THR A 79 6.47 -0.44 14.28
C THR A 79 6.50 -1.56 15.32
N GLU A 80 5.32 -2.02 15.74
CA GLU A 80 5.09 -3.11 16.69
C GLU A 80 5.95 -4.33 16.34
N GLU A 81 6.51 -4.98 17.35
CA GLU A 81 7.28 -6.20 17.18
C GLU A 81 6.38 -7.42 17.25
N PHE A 82 6.69 -8.43 16.45
CA PHE A 82 5.95 -9.68 16.47
C PHE A 82 6.33 -10.51 17.70
N GLU A 83 5.33 -10.99 18.43
CA GLU A 83 5.50 -11.97 19.50
C GLU A 83 5.76 -13.33 18.86
N ASP A 84 6.84 -14.00 19.28
CA ASP A 84 7.28 -15.30 18.74
C ASP A 84 7.45 -15.33 17.19
N GLY A 85 7.71 -14.17 16.57
CA GLY A 85 7.81 -14.03 15.12
C GLY A 85 6.48 -14.22 14.37
N GLN A 86 5.35 -14.19 15.07
CA GLN A 86 4.03 -14.35 14.47
C GLN A 86 3.45 -12.99 14.06
N SER A 87 3.26 -12.76 12.76
CA SER A 87 2.69 -11.49 12.28
C SER A 87 1.29 -11.20 12.82
N LYS A 88 0.51 -12.24 13.17
CA LYS A 88 -0.84 -12.12 13.74
C LYS A 88 -0.88 -11.58 15.17
N SER A 89 0.25 -11.55 15.89
CA SER A 89 0.30 -10.95 17.22
C SER A 89 0.18 -9.43 17.15
N ALA A 90 0.60 -8.81 16.04
CA ALA A 90 0.54 -7.38 15.87
C ALA A 90 -0.89 -6.91 15.58
N LEU A 91 -1.35 -5.91 16.34
CA LEU A 91 -2.74 -5.44 16.28
C LEU A 91 -3.09 -4.93 14.88
N LEU A 92 -2.17 -4.22 14.24
CA LEU A 92 -2.41 -3.67 12.91
C LEU A 92 -2.56 -4.78 11.85
N VAL A 93 -1.71 -5.81 11.90
CA VAL A 93 -1.79 -6.94 10.97
C VAL A 93 -3.12 -7.67 11.18
N TYR A 94 -3.49 -7.95 12.44
CA TYR A 94 -4.78 -8.55 12.78
C TYR A 94 -5.96 -7.74 12.22
N PHE A 95 -5.96 -6.43 12.48
CA PHE A 95 -7.00 -5.52 11.99
C PHE A 95 -7.08 -5.51 10.46
N THR A 96 -5.96 -5.49 9.75
CA THR A 96 -5.98 -5.58 8.29
C THR A 96 -6.50 -6.92 7.78
N GLY A 97 -6.29 -8.02 8.52
CA GLY A 97 -6.92 -9.31 8.23
C GLY A 97 -8.46 -9.23 8.26
N VAL A 98 -9.02 -8.53 9.26
CA VAL A 98 -10.47 -8.28 9.36
C VAL A 98 -10.97 -7.44 8.18
N LEU A 99 -10.19 -6.45 7.71
CA LEU A 99 -10.53 -5.68 6.51
C LEU A 99 -10.55 -6.50 5.22
N GLY A 100 -9.94 -7.68 5.24
CA GLY A 100 -10.04 -8.69 4.18
C GLY A 100 -11.42 -9.33 4.07
N LEU A 101 -12.31 -9.15 5.06
CA LEU A 101 -13.68 -9.65 5.03
C LEU A 101 -14.63 -8.68 4.31
N THR A 102 -15.67 -9.24 3.70
CA THR A 102 -16.77 -8.46 3.14
C THR A 102 -17.58 -7.76 4.25
N PRO A 103 -18.28 -6.64 3.96
CA PRO A 103 -19.01 -5.87 4.98
C PRO A 103 -20.11 -6.68 5.70
N ASP A 104 -20.70 -7.63 4.99
CA ASP A 104 -21.71 -8.57 5.47
C ASP A 104 -21.12 -9.79 6.19
N GLY A 105 -19.79 -9.92 6.24
CA GLY A 105 -19.09 -11.03 6.88
C GLY A 105 -19.30 -12.39 6.21
N SER A 106 -19.89 -12.42 5.01
CA SER A 106 -20.23 -13.66 4.29
C SER A 106 -19.02 -14.32 3.62
N GLY A 107 -17.92 -13.58 3.43
CA GLY A 107 -16.70 -14.12 2.85
C GLY A 107 -15.53 -13.15 2.79
N PHE A 108 -14.57 -13.47 1.92
CA PHE A 108 -13.36 -12.68 1.71
C PHE A 108 -13.52 -11.73 0.53
N ARG A 109 -12.94 -10.54 0.65
CA ARG A 109 -12.83 -9.58 -0.46
C ARG A 109 -11.96 -10.15 -1.55
N ARG A 110 -12.28 -9.79 -2.79
CA ARG A 110 -11.41 -10.09 -3.94
C ARG A 110 -10.03 -9.46 -3.77
N PRO A 111 -8.97 -10.10 -4.29
CA PRO A 111 -7.60 -9.61 -4.14
C PRO A 111 -7.41 -8.16 -4.60
N GLY A 112 -8.06 -7.76 -5.70
CA GLY A 112 -8.04 -6.37 -6.19
C GLY A 112 -8.57 -5.35 -5.18
N ASN A 113 -9.66 -5.65 -4.47
CA ASN A 113 -10.23 -4.74 -3.48
C ASN A 113 -9.45 -4.73 -2.17
N PHE A 114 -8.92 -5.88 -1.75
CA PHE A 114 -8.10 -5.97 -0.55
C PHE A 114 -6.76 -5.27 -0.72
N THR A 115 -6.09 -5.43 -1.87
CA THR A 115 -4.82 -4.75 -2.17
C THR A 115 -4.95 -3.23 -2.25
N LYS A 116 -6.08 -2.69 -2.70
CA LYS A 116 -6.40 -1.25 -2.61
C LYS A 116 -6.35 -0.78 -1.15
N LYS A 117 -7.04 -1.49 -0.23
CA LYS A 117 -7.03 -1.17 1.21
C LYS A 117 -5.62 -1.27 1.80
N LEU A 118 -4.88 -2.35 1.51
CA LEU A 118 -3.49 -2.50 1.96
C LEU A 118 -2.59 -1.35 1.47
N SER A 119 -2.77 -0.91 0.22
CA SER A 119 -2.01 0.21 -0.34
C SER A 119 -2.26 1.52 0.43
N ALA A 120 -3.51 1.79 0.81
CA ALA A 120 -3.84 2.94 1.64
C ALA A 120 -3.18 2.86 3.03
N PHE A 121 -3.22 1.69 3.69
CA PHE A 121 -2.54 1.50 4.98
C PHE A 121 -1.02 1.71 4.88
N ILE A 122 -0.37 1.14 3.86
CA ILE A 122 1.06 1.32 3.63
C ILE A 122 1.40 2.79 3.40
N TYR A 123 0.54 3.53 2.69
CA TYR A 123 0.71 4.97 2.48
C TYR A 123 0.60 5.74 3.80
N CYS A 124 -0.47 5.53 4.58
CA CYS A 124 -0.64 6.17 5.88
C CYS A 124 0.52 5.83 6.85
N ALA A 125 0.99 4.58 6.87
CA ALA A 125 2.14 4.17 7.67
C ALA A 125 3.39 4.98 7.35
N ARG A 126 3.65 5.22 6.05
CA ARG A 126 4.78 6.05 5.60
C ARG A 126 4.66 7.49 6.06
N LEU A 127 3.46 8.07 6.01
CA LEU A 127 3.23 9.43 6.50
C LEU A 127 3.48 9.52 8.01
N VAL A 128 2.94 8.58 8.79
CA VAL A 128 3.14 8.53 10.25
C VAL A 128 4.63 8.42 10.61
N VAL A 129 5.37 7.53 9.95
CA VAL A 129 6.81 7.37 10.20
C VAL A 129 7.59 8.64 9.83
N VAL A 130 7.25 9.29 8.72
CA VAL A 130 7.87 10.56 8.33
C VAL A 130 7.57 11.67 9.33
N GLU A 131 6.34 11.75 9.83
CA GLU A 131 5.97 12.76 10.81
C GLU A 131 6.69 12.54 12.14
N VAL A 132 6.80 11.30 12.63
CA VAL A 132 7.54 11.04 13.88
C VAL A 132 9.03 11.31 13.76
N LEU A 133 9.66 10.90 12.65
CA LEU A 133 11.12 10.98 12.51
C LEU A 133 11.61 12.34 12.03
N LEU A 134 10.79 13.03 11.23
CA LEU A 134 11.14 14.24 10.53
C LEU A 134 9.99 15.27 10.56
N PRO A 135 9.42 15.60 11.74
CA PRO A 135 8.31 16.54 11.81
C PRO A 135 8.78 17.93 11.43
N ARG A 136 7.90 18.73 10.81
CA ARG A 136 8.24 20.12 10.45
C ARG A 136 8.43 21.00 11.69
N THR A 137 7.58 20.79 12.68
CA THR A 137 7.57 21.45 14.00
C THR A 137 7.67 20.39 15.07
N GLY A 138 8.35 20.65 16.20
CA GLY A 138 8.47 19.64 17.25
C GLY A 138 7.11 19.27 17.85
N HIS A 139 6.96 18.00 18.25
CA HIS A 139 5.85 17.52 19.05
C HIS A 139 6.30 17.49 20.51
N ASP A 140 6.07 18.60 21.22
CA ASP A 140 6.63 18.83 22.56
C ASP A 140 6.10 17.84 23.60
N TYR A 141 4.85 17.37 23.49
CA TYR A 141 4.24 16.49 24.48
C TYR A 141 4.84 15.07 24.45
N VAL A 142 5.14 14.55 23.24
CA VAL A 142 5.77 13.24 23.05
C VAL A 142 7.30 13.31 22.87
N GLY A 143 7.86 14.51 22.82
CA GLY A 143 9.30 14.75 22.75
C GLY A 143 9.91 14.44 21.38
N TYR A 144 9.14 14.55 20.29
CA TYR A 144 9.71 14.42 18.95
C TYR A 144 10.30 15.76 18.51
N PRO A 145 11.63 15.87 18.31
CA PRO A 145 12.25 17.12 17.92
C PRO A 145 11.94 17.45 16.46
N ALA A 146 11.88 18.75 16.16
CA ALA A 146 11.79 19.21 14.78
C ALA A 146 12.94 18.62 13.92
N ARG A 147 12.61 18.33 12.67
CA ARG A 147 13.52 17.77 11.67
C ARG A 147 14.85 18.54 11.60
N PRO A 148 16.00 17.83 11.57
CA PRO A 148 17.30 18.48 11.41
C PRO A 148 17.48 19.02 9.99
N ARG A 149 18.31 20.06 9.83
CA ARG A 149 18.62 20.62 8.49
C ARG A 149 19.34 19.64 7.56
N HIS A 150 20.13 18.72 8.11
CA HIS A 150 20.94 17.75 7.37
C HIS A 150 20.82 16.35 8.02
N GLY A 151 21.19 15.28 7.29
CA GLY A 151 21.16 13.90 7.81
C GLY A 151 19.75 13.31 7.99
N GLN A 152 18.74 13.89 7.33
CA GLN A 152 17.35 13.43 7.42
C GLN A 152 17.17 12.01 6.86
N LEU A 153 17.85 11.73 5.74
CA LEU A 153 17.80 10.43 5.09
C LEU A 153 18.39 9.34 6.00
N ASP A 154 19.48 9.61 6.69
CA ASP A 154 20.11 8.65 7.60
C ASP A 154 19.16 8.28 8.74
N LYS A 155 18.52 9.29 9.37
CA LYS A 155 17.49 9.07 10.40
C LYS A 155 16.32 8.23 9.90
N LEU A 156 15.79 8.57 8.72
CA LEU A 156 14.69 7.82 8.12
C LEU A 156 15.11 6.39 7.73
N SER A 157 16.32 6.23 7.19
CA SER A 157 16.82 4.96 6.67
C SER A 157 16.97 3.90 7.76
N LEU A 158 17.32 4.32 8.98
CA LEU A 158 17.46 3.45 10.14
C LEU A 158 16.15 2.69 10.41
N VAL A 159 15.05 3.43 10.60
CA VAL A 159 13.73 2.86 10.88
C VAL A 159 13.15 2.19 9.64
N ARG A 160 13.31 2.79 8.45
CA ARG A 160 12.80 2.23 7.19
C ARG A 160 13.32 0.82 6.96
N ARG A 161 14.64 0.62 7.09
CA ARG A 161 15.28 -0.68 6.84
C ARG A 161 14.83 -1.74 7.83
N GLU A 162 14.64 -1.35 9.08
CA GLU A 162 14.30 -2.27 10.16
C GLU A 162 12.82 -2.65 10.19
N LYS A 163 11.92 -1.69 9.95
CA LYS A 163 10.47 -1.84 10.21
C LYS A 163 9.56 -1.69 8.99
N MET A 164 10.07 -1.23 7.84
CA MET A 164 9.21 -0.89 6.68
C MET A 164 9.60 -1.58 5.37
N CYS A 165 10.64 -2.42 5.37
CA CYS A 165 11.04 -3.17 4.18
C CYS A 165 10.28 -4.50 4.12
N LEU A 166 10.21 -5.08 2.91
CA LEU A 166 9.78 -6.47 2.77
C LEU A 166 10.60 -7.38 3.69
N ALA A 167 9.95 -8.39 4.26
CA ALA A 167 10.51 -9.30 5.25
C ALA A 167 10.95 -8.68 6.60
N SER A 168 10.65 -7.40 6.87
CA SER A 168 10.78 -6.89 8.24
C SER A 168 9.79 -7.60 9.17
N GLN A 169 10.22 -7.96 10.38
CA GLN A 169 9.36 -8.50 11.45
C GLN A 169 8.56 -7.35 12.11
N ALA A 170 7.80 -6.64 11.29
CA ALA A 170 7.01 -5.48 11.67
C ALA A 170 5.77 -5.38 10.75
N PRO A 171 4.68 -4.76 11.23
CA PRO A 171 3.41 -4.71 10.52
C PRO A 171 3.53 -4.25 9.07
N VAL A 172 4.26 -3.16 8.81
CA VAL A 172 4.39 -2.61 7.45
C VAL A 172 5.05 -3.61 6.48
N GLY A 173 6.04 -4.37 6.95
CA GLY A 173 6.66 -5.43 6.15
C GLY A 173 5.69 -6.54 5.77
N GLU A 174 4.85 -6.95 6.71
CA GLU A 174 3.81 -7.95 6.45
C GLU A 174 2.74 -7.42 5.48
N LEU A 175 2.29 -6.18 5.65
CA LEU A 175 1.34 -5.56 4.72
C LEU A 175 1.90 -5.47 3.29
N LEU A 176 3.21 -5.20 3.15
CA LEU A 176 3.88 -5.23 1.85
C LEU A 176 3.89 -6.64 1.25
N SER A 177 4.18 -7.66 2.05
CA SER A 177 4.14 -9.07 1.63
C SER A 177 2.74 -9.49 1.20
N LEU A 178 1.71 -9.17 2.00
CA LEU A 178 0.30 -9.44 1.69
C LEU A 178 -0.15 -8.71 0.42
N ARG A 179 0.28 -7.46 0.22
CA ARG A 179 -0.02 -6.71 -1.00
C ARG A 179 0.64 -7.35 -2.21
N ALA A 180 1.91 -7.76 -2.12
CA ALA A 180 2.62 -8.42 -3.20
C ALA A 180 1.92 -9.74 -3.59
N TYR A 181 1.58 -10.56 -2.59
CA TYR A 181 0.80 -11.78 -2.78
C TYR A 181 -0.56 -11.51 -3.43
N GLY A 182 -1.32 -10.54 -2.91
CA GLY A 182 -2.63 -10.19 -3.45
C GLY A 182 -2.58 -9.66 -4.88
N ARG A 183 -1.51 -8.96 -5.26
CA ARG A 183 -1.30 -8.51 -6.65
C ARG A 183 -1.03 -9.69 -7.59
N ALA A 184 -0.16 -10.62 -7.19
CA ALA A 184 0.08 -11.84 -7.96
C ALA A 184 -1.21 -12.66 -8.14
N LEU A 185 -2.01 -12.78 -7.07
CA LEU A 185 -3.30 -13.47 -7.12
C LEU A 185 -4.31 -12.73 -8.02
N SER A 186 -4.37 -11.41 -7.96
CA SER A 186 -5.26 -10.61 -8.82
C SER A 186 -4.94 -10.75 -10.31
N GLN A 187 -3.68 -10.98 -10.66
CA GLN A 187 -3.28 -11.21 -12.06
C GLN A 187 -3.75 -12.57 -12.56
N SER A 188 -3.89 -13.56 -11.67
CA SER A 188 -4.42 -14.89 -12.01
C SER A 188 -5.95 -14.96 -12.12
N ASP A 189 -6.68 -13.97 -11.58
CA ASP A 189 -8.15 -13.93 -11.62
C ASP A 189 -8.73 -13.65 -13.03
N GLY A 190 -7.87 -13.37 -14.03
CA GLY A 190 -8.27 -13.05 -15.40
C GLY A 190 -8.85 -11.63 -15.54
N ALA A 191 -9.02 -11.16 -16.77
CA ALA A 191 -9.59 -9.84 -17.01
C ALA A 191 -11.04 -9.75 -16.51
N SER A 192 -11.40 -8.64 -15.86
CA SER A 192 -12.70 -8.46 -15.21
C SER A 192 -13.87 -8.21 -16.17
N PHE A 193 -13.81 -8.68 -17.40
CA PHE A 193 -14.94 -8.57 -18.31
C PHE A 193 -16.01 -9.57 -17.88
N ARG A 194 -17.09 -9.09 -17.26
CA ARG A 194 -18.23 -9.95 -16.92
C ARG A 194 -19.15 -10.05 -18.12
N PHE A 195 -19.19 -11.23 -18.73
CA PHE A 195 -20.18 -11.53 -19.76
C PHE A 195 -21.44 -12.11 -19.11
N ASN A 196 -22.55 -11.39 -19.19
CA ASN A 196 -23.86 -11.89 -18.75
C ASN A 196 -24.73 -12.19 -19.97
N TRP A 197 -25.33 -13.38 -20.00
CA TRP A 197 -26.38 -13.71 -20.95
C TRP A 197 -27.68 -13.08 -20.45
N VAL A 198 -28.23 -12.13 -21.22
CA VAL A 198 -29.60 -11.67 -20.98
C VAL A 198 -30.53 -12.85 -21.23
N ASN A 199 -31.58 -12.99 -20.40
CA ASN A 199 -32.56 -14.10 -20.32
C ASN A 199 -33.07 -14.75 -21.63
N ASN A 200 -32.79 -14.16 -22.79
CA ASN A 200 -33.17 -14.68 -24.10
C ASN A 200 -32.04 -15.45 -24.82
N ALA A 201 -30.87 -15.67 -24.19
CA ALA A 201 -29.71 -16.38 -24.78
C ALA A 201 -29.23 -15.85 -26.15
N GLN A 202 -29.63 -14.63 -26.52
CA GLN A 202 -29.35 -14.01 -27.82
C GLN A 202 -28.50 -12.74 -27.73
N THR A 203 -28.35 -12.19 -26.52
CA THR A 203 -27.61 -10.94 -26.31
C THR A 203 -26.61 -11.13 -25.18
N LEU A 204 -25.34 -10.85 -25.51
CA LEU A 204 -24.22 -10.84 -24.58
C LEU A 204 -24.04 -9.41 -24.06
N CYS A 205 -24.05 -9.23 -22.74
CA CYS A 205 -23.77 -7.96 -22.07
C CYS A 205 -22.36 -8.01 -21.48
N TRP A 206 -21.57 -6.94 -21.63
CA TRP A 206 -20.28 -6.75 -20.97
C TRP A 206 -20.29 -5.39 -20.26
N ASP A 207 -19.94 -5.43 -18.97
CA ASP A 207 -19.89 -4.33 -17.98
C ASP A 207 -21.22 -3.67 -17.59
N ASP A 208 -21.40 -3.46 -16.28
CA ASP A 208 -22.60 -2.89 -15.65
C ASP A 208 -22.73 -1.36 -15.89
N VAL A 209 -21.90 -0.80 -16.77
CA VAL A 209 -21.99 0.60 -17.19
C VAL A 209 -22.93 0.66 -18.39
N SER A 210 -24.10 1.22 -18.13
CA SER A 210 -25.16 1.51 -19.10
C SER A 210 -24.63 1.97 -20.46
N GLY A 211 -24.78 1.15 -21.51
CA GLY A 211 -24.77 1.68 -22.87
C GLY A 211 -24.40 0.73 -24.01
N ASN A 212 -23.69 -0.38 -23.78
CA ASN A 212 -23.07 -1.11 -24.88
C ASN A 212 -23.66 -2.52 -25.06
N HIS A 213 -24.56 -2.67 -26.03
CA HIS A 213 -25.13 -3.97 -26.44
C HIS A 213 -24.56 -4.42 -27.79
N ALA A 214 -23.88 -5.57 -27.82
CA ALA A 214 -23.58 -6.26 -29.07
C ALA A 214 -24.72 -7.24 -29.38
N ARG A 215 -25.47 -6.99 -30.47
CA ARG A 215 -26.42 -7.97 -31.01
C ARG A 215 -25.66 -8.96 -31.88
N LEU A 216 -25.67 -10.24 -31.50
CA LEU A 216 -25.27 -11.30 -32.42
C LEU A 216 -26.37 -11.40 -33.48
N ALA A 217 -26.02 -11.10 -34.74
CA ALA A 217 -26.94 -11.29 -35.85
C ALA A 217 -27.31 -12.78 -35.96
N PRO A 218 -28.60 -13.13 -36.16
CA PRO A 218 -28.97 -14.52 -36.36
C PRO A 218 -28.38 -15.01 -37.68
N THR A 219 -27.38 -15.89 -37.59
CA THR A 219 -26.98 -16.72 -38.73
C THR A 219 -28.13 -17.68 -39.01
N HIS A 220 -28.98 -17.30 -39.97
CA HIS A 220 -29.94 -18.20 -40.58
C HIS A 220 -29.18 -19.37 -41.21
N TYR A 221 -29.24 -20.54 -40.57
CA TYR A 221 -28.98 -21.80 -41.25
C TYR A 221 -30.12 -22.01 -42.26
N LEU A 222 -29.86 -21.65 -43.52
CA LEU A 222 -30.65 -22.14 -44.63
C LEU A 222 -30.28 -23.61 -44.84
N ARG A 223 -31.21 -24.47 -44.41
CA ARG A 223 -31.36 -25.85 -44.82
C ARG A 223 -31.61 -25.86 -46.34
N GLY A 224 -30.70 -26.48 -47.08
CA GLY A 224 -30.84 -26.90 -48.47
C GLY A 224 -30.27 -28.30 -48.61
#